data_AF-A0A9R1BW31-F1
#
_entry.id   AF-A0A9R1BW31-F1
#
_cell.length_a   1.000
_cell.length_b   1.000
_cell.length_c   1.000
_cell.angle_alpha   90.00
_cell.angle_beta   90.00
_cell.angle_gamma   90.00
#
_symmetry.space_group_name_H-M   'P 1'
#
loop_
_entity.id
_entity.type
_entity.pdbx_description
1 polymer ?
#
loop_
_entity_poly.entity_id
_entity_poly.type
_entity_poly.pdbx_seq_one_letter_code
_entity_poly.pdbx_strand_id
1 'polypeptide(L)'
;MDPLRLLLPRAQAQPLLPLPDGVPAPSVRPRHVPRRRARRHRNGAARMLPASAVASESPWTEQEPASGEKEERFDWLDQWYPFAPVEDLDPGAPHGKMVLGIRVVAWYDRGAGEWGVFDDACPHRLAPLSEGRIDDKGRLQCVYHGWCFDGRGACKFIPQAPALGPPVHTNSKACVASYPTVEYDKEGGVPMAVKVEDSSVNGFASSQGPGYSNFVAPCTYYGSPASKKSEKNKPHIMLVFIIVPVAPGRSRVMWAFPRNFGLWLHKITPRWFDHIGVNEERNFAKAGIENWQKSVYVPTSSDGTVVAFRNWFRRYCKFQVGWAAPTVDQLPATPTKDKLMDRYWSHVAQCTSCSAALKAMKALEVALQVASIAVVGLLAVAKGTLLTSVAQRAVVVSAAVLCFAASRWLADFIQKNFYFEDYVHAYK
;
A
#
# COMPACT_ATOMS: atom_id res chain seq x y z
N MET A 1 -11.55 23.90 -40.78
CA MET A 1 -11.81 24.99 -39.82
C MET A 1 -12.72 24.41 -38.76
N ASP A 2 -12.15 23.99 -37.63
CA ASP A 2 -12.84 23.18 -36.61
C ASP A 2 -12.78 23.91 -35.24
N PRO A 3 -13.93 24.23 -34.61
CA PRO A 3 -14.03 25.15 -33.48
C PRO A 3 -13.96 24.46 -32.10
N LEU A 4 -12.92 23.66 -31.83
CA LEU A 4 -12.71 23.00 -30.52
C LEU A 4 -11.30 23.20 -29.95
N ARG A 5 -10.75 24.42 -30.09
CA ARG A 5 -9.39 24.77 -29.64
C ARG A 5 -9.30 25.72 -28.43
N LEU A 6 -10.34 25.77 -27.59
CA LEU A 6 -10.36 26.50 -26.33
C LEU A 6 -10.84 25.55 -25.23
N LEU A 7 -9.97 25.23 -24.27
CA LEU A 7 -10.22 24.70 -22.90
C LEU A 7 -9.18 23.67 -22.39
N LEU A 8 -7.88 23.88 -22.65
CA LEU A 8 -6.81 23.27 -21.86
C LEU A 8 -5.62 24.26 -21.75
N PRO A 9 -5.16 24.66 -20.55
CA PRO A 9 -3.86 25.28 -20.43
C PRO A 9 -2.79 24.24 -20.75
N ARG A 10 -1.94 24.57 -21.72
CA ARG A 10 -0.68 23.88 -22.02
C ARG A 10 0.14 23.77 -20.72
N ALA A 11 0.27 22.58 -20.16
CA ALA A 11 1.38 22.29 -19.25
C ALA A 11 2.67 22.39 -20.08
N GLN A 12 3.38 23.52 -19.96
CA GLN A 12 4.75 23.61 -20.44
C GLN A 12 5.59 22.73 -19.52
N ALA A 13 6.14 21.65 -20.08
CA ALA A 13 7.16 20.86 -19.42
C ALA A 13 8.33 21.79 -19.05
N GLN A 14 8.54 22.04 -17.76
CA GLN A 14 9.75 22.72 -17.29
C GLN A 14 10.93 21.74 -17.31
N PRO A 15 12.14 22.19 -17.70
CA PRO A 15 13.34 21.36 -17.66
C PRO A 15 13.75 21.07 -16.21
N LEU A 16 14.17 19.82 -15.96
CA LEU A 16 14.79 19.39 -14.71
C LEU A 16 16.01 20.26 -14.37
N LEU A 17 16.09 20.75 -13.14
CA LEU A 17 17.26 21.45 -12.61
C LEU A 17 18.48 20.50 -12.58
N PRO A 18 19.70 20.97 -12.95
CA PRO A 18 20.91 20.17 -12.85
C PRO A 18 21.36 20.00 -11.39
N LEU A 19 21.80 18.79 -11.05
CA LEU A 19 22.43 18.44 -9.78
C LEU A 19 23.81 19.13 -9.64
N PRO A 20 24.25 19.49 -8.42
CA PRO A 20 25.56 20.09 -8.19
C PRO A 20 26.71 19.09 -8.41
N ASP A 21 27.70 19.49 -9.20
CA ASP A 21 28.91 18.73 -9.51
C ASP A 21 29.84 18.57 -8.29
N GLY A 22 30.42 17.38 -8.12
CA GLY A 22 31.66 17.23 -7.33
C GLY A 22 31.84 15.96 -6.50
N VAL A 23 31.87 14.76 -7.11
CA VAL A 23 32.62 13.60 -6.57
C VAL A 23 33.16 12.78 -7.76
N PRO A 24 34.48 12.51 -7.86
CA PRO A 24 35.04 11.77 -8.99
C PRO A 24 34.72 10.27 -8.92
N ALA A 25 34.31 9.70 -10.06
CA ALA A 25 34.07 8.26 -10.21
C ALA A 25 35.41 7.46 -10.16
N PRO A 26 35.48 6.31 -9.46
CA PRO A 26 36.68 5.49 -9.44
C PRO A 26 36.86 4.75 -10.77
N SER A 27 38.04 4.91 -11.40
CA SER A 27 38.44 4.18 -12.60
C SER A 27 38.88 2.76 -12.24
N VAL A 28 38.18 1.74 -12.73
CA VAL A 28 38.65 0.34 -12.66
C VAL A 28 39.00 -0.12 -14.07
N ARG A 29 40.29 -0.36 -14.33
CA ARG A 29 40.77 -0.97 -15.57
C ARG A 29 40.38 -2.46 -15.61
N PRO A 30 39.95 -3.02 -16.75
CA PRO A 30 39.60 -4.42 -16.85
C PRO A 30 40.86 -5.30 -16.86
N ARG A 31 40.96 -6.26 -15.94
CA ARG A 31 41.95 -7.35 -15.99
C ARG A 31 41.45 -8.43 -16.96
N HIS A 32 42.28 -8.76 -17.96
CA HIS A 32 42.11 -9.92 -18.82
C HIS A 32 42.19 -11.23 -18.03
N VAL A 33 41.20 -12.11 -18.19
CA VAL A 33 41.25 -13.52 -17.75
C VAL A 33 41.34 -14.41 -18.99
N PRO A 34 42.27 -15.38 -19.06
CA PRO A 34 42.45 -16.20 -20.26
C PRO A 34 41.36 -17.27 -20.41
N ARG A 35 40.88 -17.43 -21.65
CA ARG A 35 39.99 -18.51 -22.11
C ARG A 35 40.61 -19.89 -21.83
N ARG A 36 39.98 -20.71 -20.97
CA ARG A 36 40.23 -22.16 -20.93
C ARG A 36 39.26 -22.91 -21.82
N ARG A 37 39.82 -23.81 -22.64
CA ARG A 37 39.17 -24.68 -23.61
C ARG A 37 38.12 -25.59 -22.98
N ALA A 38 37.03 -25.78 -23.71
CA ALA A 38 35.96 -26.73 -23.43
C ALA A 38 36.49 -28.17 -23.39
N ARG A 39 36.11 -28.93 -22.36
CA ARG A 39 36.30 -30.37 -22.29
C ARG A 39 34.94 -31.05 -22.38
N ARG A 40 34.72 -31.73 -23.50
CA ARG A 40 33.57 -32.60 -23.81
C ARG A 40 33.71 -33.88 -22.99
N HIS A 41 32.70 -34.28 -22.21
CA HIS A 41 32.58 -35.67 -21.76
C HIS A 41 31.11 -36.13 -21.62
N ARG A 42 30.80 -37.05 -22.55
CA ARG A 42 29.89 -38.22 -22.57
C ARG A 42 28.71 -38.35 -21.60
N ASN A 43 27.58 -38.74 -22.23
CA ASN A 43 26.35 -39.34 -21.70
C ASN A 43 26.58 -40.38 -20.59
N GLY A 44 25.83 -40.24 -19.50
CA GLY A 44 25.61 -41.26 -18.46
C GLY A 44 24.22 -41.07 -17.85
N ALA A 45 23.48 -42.17 -17.71
CA ALA A 45 22.05 -42.23 -17.41
C ALA A 45 21.63 -41.48 -16.12
N ALA A 46 20.48 -40.81 -16.19
CA ALA A 46 19.84 -40.17 -15.05
C ALA A 46 19.34 -41.22 -14.05
N ARG A 47 19.98 -41.29 -12.89
CA ARG A 47 19.51 -42.04 -11.73
C ARG A 47 18.82 -41.06 -10.79
N MET A 48 17.50 -41.16 -10.65
CA MET A 48 16.74 -40.39 -9.66
C MET A 48 17.25 -40.71 -8.25
N LEU A 49 17.66 -39.68 -7.51
CA LEU A 49 17.95 -39.79 -6.08
C LEU A 49 16.64 -39.61 -5.29
N PRO A 50 16.43 -40.37 -4.20
CA PRO A 50 15.24 -40.27 -3.38
C PRO A 50 15.20 -38.94 -2.60
N ALA A 51 14.00 -38.44 -2.35
CA ALA A 51 13.67 -37.16 -1.73
C ALA A 51 14.15 -36.96 -0.27
N SER A 52 14.94 -37.88 0.29
CA SER A 52 15.48 -37.79 1.65
C SER A 52 16.90 -37.22 1.73
N ALA A 53 17.57 -36.95 0.60
CA ALA A 53 18.96 -36.49 0.58
C ALA A 53 19.16 -34.96 0.61
N VAL A 54 18.07 -34.17 0.70
CA VAL A 54 18.15 -32.69 0.79
C VAL A 54 18.11 -32.21 2.25
N ALA A 55 17.92 -33.10 3.22
CA ALA A 55 17.87 -32.78 4.65
C ALA A 55 19.19 -33.11 5.36
N SER A 56 20.29 -32.43 5.01
CA SER A 56 21.45 -32.28 5.90
C SER A 56 22.38 -31.17 5.38
N GLU A 57 21.89 -29.93 5.36
CA GLU A 57 22.80 -28.78 5.42
C GLU A 57 22.93 -28.35 6.89
N SER A 58 24.18 -28.11 7.27
CA SER A 58 24.75 -27.89 8.61
C SER A 58 23.89 -27.07 9.59
N PRO A 59 24.00 -27.31 10.92
CA PRO A 59 23.62 -26.29 11.90
C PRO A 59 24.33 -24.98 11.54
N TRP A 60 23.56 -23.92 11.38
CA TRP A 60 24.08 -22.60 11.04
C TRP A 60 25.01 -22.13 12.14
N THR A 61 26.31 -22.07 11.85
CA THR A 61 27.31 -21.54 12.78
C THR A 61 27.13 -20.03 12.88
N GLU A 62 26.82 -19.58 14.08
CA GLU A 62 26.81 -18.19 14.50
C GLU A 62 28.20 -17.58 14.25
N GLN A 63 28.31 -16.69 13.26
CA GLN A 63 29.48 -15.84 13.12
C GLN A 63 29.22 -14.56 13.89
N GLU A 64 29.80 -14.46 15.09
CA GLU A 64 29.90 -13.19 15.81
C GLU A 64 30.58 -12.15 14.90
N PRO A 65 30.09 -10.90 14.87
CA PRO A 65 30.73 -9.85 14.08
C PRO A 65 32.17 -9.67 14.54
N ALA A 66 33.09 -9.62 13.58
CA ALA A 66 34.49 -9.39 13.85
C ALA A 66 34.65 -8.11 14.69
N SER A 67 35.32 -8.24 15.82
CA SER A 67 35.58 -7.14 16.76
C SER A 67 36.27 -5.97 16.03
N GLY A 68 35.54 -4.89 15.75
CA GLY A 68 36.11 -3.66 15.18
C GLY A 68 35.25 -2.91 14.16
N GLU A 69 34.20 -3.51 13.59
CA GLU A 69 33.25 -2.78 12.75
C GLU A 69 32.30 -1.96 13.62
N LYS A 70 32.14 -0.65 13.35
CA LYS A 70 31.10 0.16 14.01
C LYS A 70 29.76 -0.52 13.74
N GLU A 71 29.01 -0.84 14.80
CA GLU A 71 27.67 -1.42 14.69
C GLU A 71 26.76 -0.42 13.95
N GLU A 72 26.57 -0.60 12.64
CA GLU A 72 25.66 0.22 11.85
C GLU A 72 24.24 0.02 12.41
N ARG A 73 23.57 1.12 12.74
CA ARG A 73 22.22 1.13 13.31
C ARG A 73 21.26 1.80 12.34
N PHE A 74 20.08 1.23 12.16
CA PHE A 74 19.01 1.85 11.39
C PHE A 74 18.35 2.98 12.19
N ASP A 75 18.33 4.18 11.63
CA ASP A 75 17.54 5.29 12.16
C ASP A 75 16.16 5.27 11.51
N TRP A 76 15.12 5.03 12.30
CA TRP A 76 13.73 4.97 11.82
C TRP A 76 13.17 6.35 11.47
N LEU A 77 13.67 7.42 12.08
CA LEU A 77 13.13 8.76 11.92
C LEU A 77 13.74 9.51 10.73
N ASP A 78 14.88 9.06 10.23
CA ASP A 78 15.59 9.64 9.08
C ASP A 78 15.39 8.82 7.79
N GLN A 79 14.12 8.51 7.47
CA GLN A 79 13.78 7.64 6.33
C GLN A 79 12.55 8.14 5.56
N TRP A 80 12.46 7.74 4.30
CA TRP A 80 11.26 7.97 3.49
C TRP A 80 10.18 6.94 3.79
N TYR A 81 8.97 7.44 4.10
CA TYR A 81 7.78 6.62 4.33
C TYR A 81 6.73 6.92 3.26
N PRO A 82 6.27 5.91 2.51
CA PRO A 82 5.16 6.10 1.58
C PRO A 82 3.87 6.52 2.32
N PHE A 83 3.28 7.62 1.90
CA PHE A 83 2.08 8.17 2.53
C PHE A 83 0.81 7.47 2.04
N ALA A 84 0.54 7.59 0.73
CA ALA A 84 -0.56 6.98 -0.02
C ALA A 84 -0.27 7.07 -1.53
N PRO A 85 -0.94 6.28 -2.39
CA PRO A 85 -0.98 6.55 -3.83
C PRO A 85 -1.58 7.94 -4.08
N VAL A 86 -0.97 8.74 -4.96
CA VAL A 86 -1.44 10.11 -5.28
C VAL A 86 -2.88 10.09 -5.80
N GLU A 87 -3.23 9.06 -6.58
CA GLU A 87 -4.56 8.80 -7.12
C GLU A 87 -5.64 8.47 -6.08
N ASP A 88 -5.27 8.23 -4.82
CA ASP A 88 -6.21 8.06 -3.70
C ASP A 88 -6.38 9.37 -2.89
N LEU A 89 -5.58 10.40 -3.19
CA LEU A 89 -5.63 11.69 -2.52
C LEU A 89 -6.50 12.65 -3.31
N ASP A 90 -7.47 13.25 -2.62
CA ASP A 90 -8.25 14.37 -3.15
C ASP A 90 -7.45 15.68 -3.01
N PRO A 91 -7.05 16.35 -4.10
CA PRO A 91 -6.35 17.64 -4.03
C PRO A 91 -7.24 18.78 -3.50
N GLY A 92 -8.53 18.54 -3.29
CA GLY A 92 -9.48 19.45 -2.66
C GLY A 92 -9.50 19.40 -1.13
N ALA A 93 -8.92 18.37 -0.51
CA ALA A 93 -9.05 18.12 0.93
C ALA A 93 -7.70 17.74 1.58
N PRO A 94 -7.51 18.06 2.86
CA PRO A 94 -6.39 17.51 3.64
C PRO A 94 -6.64 16.04 4.01
N HIS A 95 -5.56 15.25 4.06
CA HIS A 95 -5.59 13.83 4.36
C HIS A 95 -4.72 13.54 5.57
N GLY A 96 -5.33 13.13 6.69
CA GLY A 96 -4.60 12.72 7.89
C GLY A 96 -4.18 11.25 7.83
N LYS A 97 -2.92 10.96 8.20
CA LYS A 97 -2.40 9.60 8.40
C LYS A 97 -1.48 9.56 9.62
N MET A 98 -1.23 8.36 10.12
CA MET A 98 -0.23 8.13 11.16
C MET A 98 0.92 7.29 10.60
N VAL A 99 2.15 7.66 10.98
CA VAL A 99 3.42 7.04 10.58
C VAL A 99 4.36 7.07 11.80
N LEU A 100 4.86 5.92 12.23
CA LEU A 100 5.72 5.80 13.43
C LEU A 100 5.17 6.47 14.71
N GLY A 101 3.85 6.47 14.89
CA GLY A 101 3.18 7.13 16.02
C GLY A 101 3.02 8.64 15.85
N ILE A 102 3.56 9.24 14.78
CA ILE A 102 3.37 10.65 14.44
C ILE A 102 2.12 10.79 13.58
N ARG A 103 1.23 11.73 13.94
CA ARG A 103 0.11 12.11 13.07
C ARG A 103 0.60 13.17 12.10
N VAL A 104 0.45 12.90 10.82
CA VAL A 104 0.85 13.79 9.71
C VAL A 104 -0.33 14.05 8.79
N VAL A 105 -0.34 15.21 8.15
CA VAL A 105 -1.37 15.63 7.20
C VAL A 105 -0.73 15.93 5.85
N ALA A 106 -1.21 15.27 4.81
CA ALA A 106 -0.88 15.62 3.42
C ALA A 106 -1.98 16.52 2.85
N TRP A 107 -1.60 17.54 2.09
CA TRP A 107 -2.55 18.44 1.44
C TRP A 107 -1.92 18.99 0.16
N TYR A 108 -2.76 19.37 -0.81
CA TYR A 108 -2.27 19.90 -2.08
C TYR A 108 -2.14 21.42 -2.02
N ASP A 109 -0.90 21.92 -2.05
CA ASP A 109 -0.62 23.35 -2.13
C ASP A 109 -0.92 23.84 -3.53
N ARG A 110 -2.11 24.45 -3.71
CA ARG A 110 -2.52 24.97 -5.03
C ARG A 110 -1.67 26.16 -5.49
N GLY A 111 -1.01 26.86 -4.55
CA GLY A 111 -0.11 27.96 -4.88
C GLY A 111 1.21 27.46 -5.48
N ALA A 112 1.72 26.33 -4.98
CA ALA A 112 2.96 25.71 -5.46
C ALA A 112 2.75 24.62 -6.53
N GLY A 113 1.55 24.02 -6.60
CA GLY A 113 1.24 22.92 -7.52
C GLY A 113 1.76 21.56 -7.07
N GLU A 114 2.02 21.37 -5.77
CA GLU A 114 2.65 20.17 -5.21
C GLU A 114 1.98 19.73 -3.89
N TRP A 115 2.22 18.48 -3.48
CA TRP A 115 1.79 17.98 -2.18
C TRP A 115 2.74 18.45 -1.07
N GLY A 116 2.18 18.99 0.00
CA GLY A 116 2.89 19.29 1.24
C GLY A 116 2.47 18.33 2.36
N VAL A 117 3.40 18.03 3.26
CA VAL A 117 3.13 17.20 4.46
C VAL A 117 3.56 17.94 5.72
N PHE A 118 2.64 18.06 6.68
CA PHE A 118 2.88 18.69 7.98
C PHE A 118 2.61 17.73 9.14
N ASP A 119 3.06 18.12 10.33
CA ASP A 119 2.45 17.63 11.57
C ASP A 119 0.94 17.86 11.54
N ASP A 120 0.16 16.84 11.90
CA ASP A 120 -1.29 16.95 12.02
C ASP A 120 -1.71 17.55 13.38
N ALA A 121 -1.12 18.69 13.71
CA ALA A 121 -1.38 19.43 14.91
C ALA A 121 -1.13 20.93 14.68
N CYS A 122 -2.19 21.72 14.81
CA CYS A 122 -2.08 23.16 14.73
C CYS A 122 -1.23 23.70 15.90
N PRO A 123 -0.18 24.52 15.66
CA PRO A 123 0.68 25.04 16.73
C PRO A 123 -0.05 25.95 17.73
N HIS A 124 -1.26 26.41 17.40
CA HIS A 124 -2.08 27.23 18.31
C HIS A 124 -2.64 26.42 19.48
N ARG A 125 -3.40 25.34 19.21
CA ARG A 125 -4.08 24.52 20.25
C ARG A 125 -4.18 23.04 19.89
N LEU A 126 -3.26 22.55 19.04
CA LEU A 126 -3.10 21.15 18.65
C LEU A 126 -4.32 20.53 17.95
N ALA A 127 -5.24 21.37 17.45
CA ALA A 127 -6.35 20.91 16.62
C ALA A 127 -5.80 20.19 15.38
N PRO A 128 -6.38 19.03 14.99
CA PRO A 128 -5.93 18.30 13.81
C PRO A 128 -6.12 19.18 12.58
N LEU A 129 -5.06 19.35 11.81
CA LEU A 129 -5.08 20.10 10.56
C LEU A 129 -5.75 19.29 9.44
N SER A 130 -5.76 17.96 9.56
CA SER A 130 -6.47 17.02 8.70
C SER A 130 -8.00 17.17 8.73
N GLU A 131 -8.56 17.77 9.79
CA GLU A 131 -9.98 18.14 9.85
C GLU A 131 -10.25 19.54 9.27
N GLY A 132 -9.20 20.20 8.79
CA GLY A 132 -9.25 21.52 8.18
C GLY A 132 -9.76 21.51 6.74
N ARG A 133 -9.40 22.56 6.00
CA ARG A 133 -9.71 22.70 4.57
C ARG A 133 -8.60 23.42 3.82
N ILE A 134 -8.64 23.37 2.51
CA ILE A 134 -7.80 24.21 1.64
C ILE A 134 -8.56 25.52 1.40
N ASP A 135 -7.97 26.65 1.78
CA ASP A 135 -8.60 27.97 1.58
C ASP A 135 -8.57 28.41 0.10
N ASP A 136 -9.28 29.50 -0.22
CA ASP A 136 -9.36 30.03 -1.59
C ASP A 136 -8.00 30.46 -2.17
N LYS A 137 -7.00 30.68 -1.31
CA LYS A 137 -5.63 31.02 -1.69
C LYS A 137 -4.75 29.78 -1.83
N GLY A 138 -5.30 28.58 -1.68
CA GLY A 138 -4.57 27.34 -1.79
C GLY A 138 -3.69 27.04 -0.59
N ARG A 139 -4.06 27.47 0.63
CA ARG A 139 -3.32 27.21 1.88
C ARG A 139 -4.06 26.24 2.77
N LEU A 140 -3.35 25.49 3.61
CA LEU A 140 -3.99 24.66 4.62
C LEU A 140 -4.55 25.52 5.74
N GLN A 141 -5.86 25.42 5.97
CA GLN A 141 -6.60 26.17 6.97
C GLN A 141 -7.10 25.27 8.10
N CYS A 142 -6.70 25.59 9.33
CA CYS A 142 -7.12 24.86 10.53
C CYS A 142 -8.63 24.99 10.78
N VAL A 143 -9.28 23.87 11.13
CA VAL A 143 -10.71 23.81 11.44
C VAL A 143 -11.12 24.68 12.63
N TYR A 144 -10.24 24.84 13.61
CA TYR A 144 -10.63 25.43 14.88
C TYR A 144 -10.78 26.95 14.80
N HIS A 145 -9.70 27.65 14.45
CA HIS A 145 -9.68 29.11 14.40
C HIS A 145 -9.31 29.65 13.00
N GLY A 146 -9.25 28.79 11.98
CA GLY A 146 -9.02 29.24 10.61
C GLY A 146 -7.61 29.78 10.34
N TRP A 147 -6.62 29.46 11.17
CA TRP A 147 -5.22 29.79 10.90
C TRP A 147 -4.78 29.10 9.59
N CYS A 148 -4.16 29.86 8.68
CA CYS A 148 -3.73 29.35 7.38
C CYS A 148 -2.19 29.26 7.29
N PHE A 149 -1.70 28.17 6.71
CA PHE A 149 -0.26 27.87 6.56
C PHE A 149 0.12 27.69 5.08
N ASP A 150 1.28 28.21 4.66
CA ASP A 150 1.86 27.92 3.33
C ASP A 150 2.56 26.56 3.30
N GLY A 151 2.98 26.08 2.12
CA GLY A 151 3.70 24.81 1.93
C GLY A 151 5.00 24.63 2.74
N ARG A 152 5.56 25.70 3.31
CA ARG A 152 6.73 25.65 4.21
C ARG A 152 6.34 25.64 5.70
N GLY A 153 5.05 25.54 6.00
CA GLY A 153 4.50 25.56 7.34
C GLY A 153 4.40 26.95 7.97
N ALA A 154 4.70 28.03 7.24
CA ALA A 154 4.64 29.38 7.80
C ALA A 154 3.19 29.85 7.92
N CYS A 155 2.78 30.32 9.10
CA CYS A 155 1.45 30.90 9.28
C CYS A 155 1.34 32.19 8.47
N LYS A 156 0.40 32.24 7.52
CA LYS A 156 0.19 33.41 6.63
C LYS A 156 -1.03 34.23 6.98
N PHE A 157 -1.97 33.65 7.72
CA PHE A 157 -3.22 34.34 8.03
C PHE A 157 -3.83 33.80 9.30
N ILE A 158 -4.29 34.71 10.15
CA ILE A 158 -5.03 34.44 11.37
C ILE A 158 -6.29 35.31 11.32
N PRO A 159 -7.48 34.73 11.11
CA PRO A 159 -8.70 35.52 10.93
C PRO A 159 -9.00 36.46 12.11
N GLN A 160 -8.61 36.08 13.33
CA GLN A 160 -8.88 36.84 14.55
C GLN A 160 -7.79 37.88 14.88
N ALA A 161 -6.69 37.92 14.12
CA ALA A 161 -5.61 38.87 14.39
C ALA A 161 -6.02 40.27 13.89
N PRO A 162 -5.86 41.32 14.72
CA PRO A 162 -6.15 42.69 14.30
C PRO A 162 -5.18 43.11 13.18
N ALA A 163 -5.68 43.86 12.20
CA ALA A 163 -4.89 44.30 11.05
C ALA A 163 -3.65 45.16 11.44
N LEU A 164 -3.71 45.83 12.59
CA LEU A 164 -2.64 46.65 13.16
C LEU A 164 -1.88 45.94 14.31
N GLY A 165 -2.11 44.64 14.51
CA GLY A 165 -1.41 43.84 15.52
C GLY A 165 0.03 43.50 15.12
N PRO A 166 0.85 43.00 16.07
CA PRO A 166 2.18 42.51 15.74
C PRO A 166 2.09 41.42 14.66
N PRO A 167 3.07 41.33 13.74
CA PRO A 167 3.02 40.40 12.63
C PRO A 167 3.15 38.95 13.13
N VAL A 168 2.04 38.32 13.48
CA VAL A 168 2.03 36.97 14.07
C VAL A 168 2.64 35.92 13.12
N HIS A 169 2.63 36.21 11.81
CA HIS A 169 3.27 35.40 10.77
C HIS A 169 4.81 35.38 10.83
N THR A 170 5.46 36.27 11.59
CA THR A 170 6.93 36.26 11.76
C THR A 170 7.37 35.48 12.99
N ASN A 171 6.44 34.98 13.82
CA ASN A 171 6.78 34.19 15.00
C ASN A 171 6.97 32.72 14.61
N SER A 172 8.15 32.16 14.84
CA SER A 172 8.45 30.75 14.54
C SER A 172 7.56 29.77 15.32
N LYS A 173 7.03 30.17 16.50
CA LYS A 173 6.07 29.36 17.26
C LYS A 173 4.68 29.30 16.60
N ALA A 174 4.41 30.16 15.63
CA ALA A 174 3.20 30.11 14.83
C ALA A 174 3.35 29.19 13.60
N CYS A 175 4.56 28.72 13.29
CA CYS A 175 4.79 27.80 12.18
C CYS A 175 4.47 26.36 12.57
N VAL A 176 3.96 25.58 11.61
CA VAL A 176 3.81 24.13 11.73
C VAL A 176 5.05 23.44 11.17
N ALA A 177 5.44 22.30 11.75
CA ALA A 177 6.54 21.52 11.21
C ALA A 177 6.15 20.90 9.87
N SER A 178 7.07 20.97 8.90
CA SER A 178 6.90 20.44 7.55
C SER A 178 7.92 19.36 7.22
N TYR A 179 7.48 18.35 6.47
CA TYR A 179 8.29 17.23 6.03
C TYR A 179 8.65 17.36 4.54
N PRO A 180 9.88 17.02 4.14
CA PRO A 180 10.23 16.85 2.74
C PRO A 180 9.26 15.86 2.08
N THR A 181 8.75 16.21 0.91
CA THR A 181 7.77 15.41 0.17
C THR A 181 8.22 15.27 -1.28
N VAL A 182 8.04 14.09 -1.86
CA VAL A 182 8.34 13.83 -3.26
C VAL A 182 7.29 12.87 -3.82
N GLU A 183 6.76 13.19 -5.00
CA GLU A 183 6.02 12.22 -5.79
C GLU A 183 7.03 11.26 -6.43
N TYR A 184 6.90 9.98 -6.13
CA TYR A 184 7.87 8.99 -6.57
C TYR A 184 7.16 7.86 -7.31
N ASP A 185 7.50 7.71 -8.60
CA ASP A 185 7.07 6.62 -9.45
C ASP A 185 8.28 5.76 -9.84
N LYS A 186 8.15 4.43 -9.73
CA LYS A 186 9.18 3.45 -10.14
C LYS A 186 8.77 2.80 -11.45
N GLU A 187 8.77 3.56 -12.54
CA GLU A 187 8.78 2.99 -13.88
C GLU A 187 10.21 2.91 -14.43
N GLY A 188 10.73 1.69 -14.62
CA GLY A 188 12.00 1.43 -15.29
C GLY A 188 13.14 0.95 -14.38
N GLY A 189 13.61 -0.27 -14.61
CA GLY A 189 14.69 -0.91 -13.85
C GLY A 189 16.05 -0.90 -14.58
N VAL A 190 17.13 -0.94 -13.78
CA VAL A 190 18.51 -1.25 -14.19
C VAL A 190 18.89 -2.69 -13.75
N PRO A 191 19.87 -3.37 -14.37
CA PRO A 191 20.11 -4.79 -14.17
C PRO A 191 21.11 -5.10 -13.03
N MET A 192 20.88 -6.19 -12.27
CA MET A 192 21.77 -7.37 -12.15
C MET A 192 21.32 -8.35 -11.04
N ALA A 193 21.99 -9.50 -10.97
CA ALA A 193 21.55 -10.85 -10.62
C ALA A 193 21.04 -11.06 -9.18
N VAL A 194 20.44 -12.22 -8.92
CA VAL A 194 19.91 -12.46 -7.59
C VAL A 194 20.16 -13.90 -7.05
N LYS A 195 20.65 -13.86 -5.82
CA LYS A 195 20.79 -14.76 -4.65
C LYS A 195 20.60 -13.75 -3.48
N VAL A 196 20.53 -14.10 -2.19
CA VAL A 196 20.73 -13.03 -1.18
C VAL A 196 22.21 -12.65 -1.27
N GLU A 197 22.53 -11.66 -2.10
CA GLU A 197 23.89 -11.30 -2.50
C GLU A 197 24.46 -10.16 -1.65
N ASP A 198 23.60 -9.27 -1.16
CA ASP A 198 23.97 -8.12 -0.33
C ASP A 198 22.85 -7.78 0.66
N SER A 199 23.24 -7.43 1.88
CA SER A 199 22.35 -6.97 2.95
C SER A 199 22.99 -5.77 3.62
N SER A 200 22.35 -4.61 3.52
CA SER A 200 22.81 -3.36 4.13
C SER A 200 21.76 -2.81 5.08
N VAL A 201 22.10 -1.73 5.78
CA VAL A 201 21.14 -0.95 6.59
C VAL A 201 19.90 -0.52 5.76
N ASN A 202 20.03 -0.37 4.44
CA ASN A 202 18.96 0.06 3.54
C ASN A 202 18.07 -1.08 3.01
N GLY A 203 18.37 -2.35 3.32
CA GLY A 203 17.56 -3.51 2.92
C GLY A 203 18.36 -4.64 2.27
N PHE A 204 17.70 -5.48 1.48
CA PHE A 204 18.29 -6.66 0.84
C PHE A 204 17.59 -7.06 -0.48
N ALA A 205 18.32 -7.77 -1.36
CA ALA A 205 17.82 -8.28 -2.64
C ALA A 205 17.83 -9.82 -2.67
N SER A 206 16.94 -10.48 -3.44
CA SER A 206 16.86 -11.95 -3.53
C SER A 206 16.37 -12.57 -4.87
N SER A 207 17.00 -13.71 -5.22
CA SER A 207 16.78 -14.78 -6.24
C SER A 207 15.63 -15.73 -6.02
N GLN A 208 14.65 -15.82 -6.92
CA GLN A 208 13.78 -16.99 -7.02
C GLN A 208 13.60 -17.44 -8.48
N GLY A 209 14.51 -18.29 -8.98
CA GLY A 209 14.44 -18.84 -10.34
C GLY A 209 14.57 -17.74 -11.42
N PRO A 210 13.63 -17.61 -12.37
CA PRO A 210 13.63 -16.48 -13.29
C PRO A 210 13.21 -15.16 -12.62
N GLY A 211 12.55 -15.20 -11.46
CA GLY A 211 12.02 -14.04 -10.75
C GLY A 211 12.97 -13.43 -9.73
N TYR A 212 12.56 -12.31 -9.14
CA TYR A 212 13.30 -11.59 -8.12
C TYR A 212 12.38 -11.00 -7.06
N SER A 213 12.94 -10.68 -5.90
CA SER A 213 12.32 -9.90 -4.85
C SER A 213 13.35 -9.01 -4.15
N ASN A 214 12.93 -7.85 -3.67
CA ASN A 214 13.77 -6.92 -2.93
C ASN A 214 12.99 -6.35 -1.76
N PHE A 215 13.68 -6.13 -0.65
CA PHE A 215 13.23 -5.31 0.47
C PHE A 215 14.06 -4.03 0.50
N VAL A 216 13.38 -2.90 0.53
CA VAL A 216 13.93 -1.57 0.74
C VAL A 216 13.41 -1.08 2.08
N ALA A 217 14.34 -0.86 3.01
CA ALA A 217 14.00 -0.36 4.33
C ALA A 217 13.32 1.01 4.22
N PRO A 218 12.40 1.35 5.14
CA PRO A 218 11.96 0.52 6.27
C PRO A 218 10.83 -0.46 5.94
N CYS A 219 10.12 -0.29 4.83
CA CYS A 219 8.80 -0.89 4.68
C CYS A 219 8.38 -1.33 3.27
N THR A 220 9.24 -1.26 2.26
CA THR A 220 8.87 -1.57 0.87
C THR A 220 9.46 -2.90 0.43
N TYR A 221 8.60 -3.82 0.01
CA TYR A 221 8.98 -5.07 -0.63
C TYR A 221 8.45 -5.10 -2.06
N TYR A 222 9.25 -5.51 -3.04
CA TYR A 222 8.76 -5.66 -4.41
C TYR A 222 9.48 -6.76 -5.17
N GLY A 223 8.80 -7.38 -6.11
CA GLY A 223 9.35 -8.50 -6.88
C GLY A 223 8.54 -8.83 -8.11
N SER A 224 9.13 -9.62 -9.00
CA SER A 224 8.45 -10.12 -10.21
C SER A 224 8.76 -11.59 -10.40
N PRO A 225 7.80 -12.41 -10.84
CA PRO A 225 8.03 -13.82 -11.18
C PRO A 225 8.85 -13.97 -12.47
N ALA A 226 8.94 -12.93 -13.29
CA ALA A 226 9.72 -12.90 -14.52
C ALA A 226 11.07 -12.18 -14.34
N SER A 227 12.05 -12.58 -15.15
CA SER A 227 13.40 -11.99 -15.14
C SER A 227 13.33 -10.53 -15.54
N LYS A 228 14.14 -9.68 -14.88
CA LYS A 228 14.35 -8.28 -15.29
C LYS A 228 14.88 -8.15 -16.73
N LYS A 229 15.33 -9.24 -17.38
CA LYS A 229 15.58 -9.31 -18.84
C LYS A 229 14.29 -9.27 -19.68
N SER A 230 13.33 -8.44 -19.32
CA SER A 230 12.22 -8.12 -20.21
C SER A 230 12.77 -7.21 -21.30
N GLU A 231 12.80 -7.68 -22.55
CA GLU A 231 12.89 -6.80 -23.71
C GLU A 231 11.81 -5.70 -23.62
N LYS A 232 12.11 -4.50 -24.12
CA LYS A 232 11.09 -3.46 -24.32
C LYS A 232 9.89 -4.10 -25.04
N ASN A 233 8.69 -3.93 -24.50
CA ASN A 233 7.40 -4.44 -24.99
C ASN A 233 6.98 -5.89 -24.66
N LYS A 234 7.69 -6.63 -23.79
CA LYS A 234 7.14 -7.90 -23.28
C LYS A 234 6.20 -7.70 -22.08
N PRO A 235 5.15 -8.53 -21.94
CA PRO A 235 4.26 -8.48 -20.79
C PRO A 235 5.06 -8.72 -19.50
N HIS A 236 5.04 -7.72 -18.64
CA HIS A 236 5.73 -7.68 -17.36
C HIS A 236 4.71 -7.40 -16.26
N ILE A 237 4.82 -8.14 -15.16
CA ILE A 237 4.02 -7.96 -13.95
C ILE A 237 4.96 -7.91 -12.76
N MET A 238 4.75 -6.94 -11.88
CA MET A 238 5.49 -6.79 -10.64
C MET A 238 4.49 -6.70 -9.48
N LEU A 239 4.92 -7.17 -8.33
CA LEU A 239 4.21 -7.09 -7.07
C LEU A 239 4.98 -6.11 -6.18
N VAL A 240 4.28 -5.12 -5.63
CA VAL A 240 4.80 -4.17 -4.65
C VAL A 240 3.95 -4.29 -3.41
N PHE A 241 4.58 -4.51 -2.27
CA PHE A 241 4.02 -4.47 -0.93
C PHE A 241 4.71 -3.35 -0.15
N ILE A 242 3.93 -2.53 0.54
CA ILE A 242 4.42 -1.48 1.42
C ILE A 242 3.71 -1.64 2.76
N ILE A 243 4.47 -1.83 3.84
CA ILE A 243 3.94 -2.08 5.18
C ILE A 243 4.44 -1.01 6.13
N VAL A 244 3.75 0.14 6.15
CA VAL A 244 4.14 1.30 6.95
C VAL A 244 3.80 1.04 8.42
N PRO A 245 4.77 1.10 9.36
CA PRO A 245 4.46 1.02 10.79
C PRO A 245 3.69 2.28 11.21
N VAL A 246 2.52 2.09 11.83
CA VAL A 246 1.64 3.19 12.23
C VAL A 246 1.74 3.43 13.73
N ALA A 247 1.56 2.39 14.53
CA ALA A 247 1.68 2.38 15.99
C ALA A 247 2.02 0.95 16.44
N PRO A 248 2.40 0.70 17.71
CA PRO A 248 2.60 -0.66 18.20
C PRO A 248 1.41 -1.58 17.89
N GLY A 249 1.69 -2.70 17.21
CA GLY A 249 0.66 -3.66 16.80
C GLY A 249 -0.28 -3.19 15.69
N ARG A 250 -0.01 -2.04 15.05
CA ARG A 250 -0.75 -1.50 13.90
C ARG A 250 0.18 -1.12 12.76
N SER A 251 -0.06 -1.69 11.59
CA SER A 251 0.60 -1.30 10.34
C SER A 251 -0.46 -0.91 9.30
N ARG A 252 -0.04 -0.10 8.32
CA ARG A 252 -0.81 0.17 7.11
C ARG A 252 -0.18 -0.59 5.97
N VAL A 253 -0.94 -1.50 5.38
CA VAL A 253 -0.53 -2.26 4.20
C VAL A 253 -1.06 -1.56 2.95
N MET A 254 -0.17 -1.27 2.02
CA MET A 254 -0.50 -0.84 0.67
C MET A 254 0.15 -1.82 -0.28
N TRP A 255 -0.51 -2.12 -1.38
CA TRP A 255 0.07 -3.00 -2.38
C TRP A 255 -0.31 -2.55 -3.78
N ALA A 256 0.43 -3.03 -4.76
CA ALA A 256 0.14 -2.77 -6.15
C ALA A 256 0.64 -3.94 -7.00
N PHE A 257 -0.07 -4.18 -8.11
CA PHE A 257 0.29 -5.15 -9.14
C PHE A 257 0.59 -4.45 -10.47
N PRO A 258 1.62 -3.58 -10.54
CA PRO A 258 1.94 -2.89 -11.77
C PRO A 258 2.21 -3.88 -12.90
N ARG A 259 1.56 -3.63 -14.05
CA ARG A 259 1.67 -4.42 -15.28
C ARG A 259 1.70 -3.50 -16.48
N ASN A 260 2.46 -3.86 -17.52
CA ASN A 260 2.52 -3.08 -18.76
C ASN A 260 1.61 -3.62 -19.87
N PHE A 261 0.81 -4.64 -19.58
CA PHE A 261 -0.12 -5.28 -20.52
C PHE A 261 -1.53 -5.27 -19.95
N GLY A 262 -2.54 -5.28 -20.83
CA GLY A 262 -3.93 -5.29 -20.40
C GLY A 262 -4.33 -4.04 -19.62
N LEU A 263 -3.62 -2.91 -19.79
CA LEU A 263 -3.88 -1.65 -19.06
C LEU A 263 -5.33 -1.16 -19.17
N TRP A 264 -6.00 -1.46 -20.29
CA TRP A 264 -7.42 -1.16 -20.49
C TRP A 264 -8.35 -1.81 -19.45
N LEU A 265 -7.95 -2.95 -18.85
CA LEU A 265 -8.73 -3.59 -17.78
C LEU A 265 -8.92 -2.62 -16.62
N HIS A 266 -7.92 -1.82 -16.24
CA HIS A 266 -8.05 -0.88 -15.11
C HIS A 266 -9.11 0.20 -15.32
N LYS A 267 -9.52 0.45 -16.57
CA LYS A 267 -10.61 1.40 -16.87
C LYS A 267 -12.00 0.79 -16.66
N ILE A 268 -12.10 -0.54 -16.61
CA ILE A 268 -13.37 -1.27 -16.53
C ILE A 268 -13.50 -2.11 -15.26
N THR A 269 -12.39 -2.50 -14.64
CA THR A 269 -12.37 -3.24 -13.37
C THR A 269 -12.34 -2.25 -12.20
N PRO A 270 -13.38 -2.24 -11.34
CA PRO A 270 -13.34 -1.44 -10.12
C PRO A 270 -12.15 -1.82 -9.24
N ARG A 271 -11.49 -0.84 -8.61
CA ARG A 271 -10.30 -1.07 -7.78
C ARG A 271 -10.48 -2.14 -6.71
N TRP A 272 -11.63 -2.19 -6.04
CA TRP A 272 -11.91 -3.19 -4.99
C TRP A 272 -11.82 -4.63 -5.49
N PHE A 273 -11.96 -4.86 -6.80
CA PHE A 273 -11.85 -6.20 -7.39
C PHE A 273 -10.43 -6.76 -7.28
N ASP A 274 -9.41 -5.89 -7.35
CA ASP A 274 -8.00 -6.27 -7.15
C ASP A 274 -7.69 -6.61 -5.68
N HIS A 275 -8.65 -6.38 -4.76
CA HIS A 275 -8.53 -6.69 -3.33
C HIS A 275 -9.30 -7.97 -2.95
N ILE A 276 -9.90 -8.68 -3.91
CA ILE A 276 -10.57 -9.97 -3.66
C ILE A 276 -9.51 -11.08 -3.52
N GLY A 277 -9.67 -11.97 -2.54
CA GLY A 277 -8.78 -13.12 -2.32
C GLY A 277 -7.58 -12.84 -1.41
N VAL A 278 -7.59 -11.69 -0.75
CA VAL A 278 -6.53 -11.22 0.14
C VAL A 278 -6.94 -11.47 1.57
N ASN A 279 -6.21 -12.30 2.28
CA ASN A 279 -6.42 -12.52 3.70
C ASN A 279 -5.19 -12.02 4.46
N GLU A 280 -5.39 -11.14 5.44
CA GLU A 280 -4.32 -10.73 6.35
C GLU A 280 -4.17 -11.81 7.44
N GLU A 281 -3.16 -12.66 7.30
CA GLU A 281 -2.83 -13.61 8.37
C GLU A 281 -2.14 -12.90 9.54
N ARG A 282 -2.73 -12.98 10.74
CA ARG A 282 -2.09 -12.55 11.98
C ARG A 282 -1.62 -13.76 12.78
N ASN A 283 -0.32 -14.04 12.76
CA ASN A 283 0.27 -15.03 13.63
C ASN A 283 0.49 -14.48 15.05
N PHE A 284 0.03 -15.24 16.06
CA PHE A 284 0.02 -14.81 17.46
C PHE A 284 1.41 -14.76 18.08
N ALA A 285 1.65 -13.72 18.89
CA ALA A 285 2.86 -13.47 19.67
C ALA A 285 2.99 -14.38 20.92
N LYS A 286 2.82 -15.70 20.78
CA LYS A 286 3.01 -16.64 21.91
C LYS A 286 4.47 -17.08 22.11
N ALA A 287 5.32 -16.85 21.10
CA ALA A 287 6.70 -17.35 21.04
C ALA A 287 7.75 -16.51 21.77
N GLY A 288 7.47 -15.22 21.98
CA GLY A 288 8.51 -14.21 22.16
C GLY A 288 9.27 -13.90 20.85
N ILE A 289 9.79 -12.67 20.73
CA ILE A 289 10.45 -12.16 19.51
C ILE A 289 11.73 -12.94 19.18
N GLU A 290 12.46 -13.38 20.21
CA GLU A 290 13.75 -14.05 20.08
C GLU A 290 13.63 -15.52 19.63
N ASN A 291 12.49 -16.17 19.92
CA ASN A 291 12.26 -17.60 19.66
C ASN A 291 11.24 -17.85 18.53
N TRP A 292 11.02 -16.88 17.65
CA TRP A 292 9.98 -16.94 16.61
C TRP A 292 10.01 -18.21 15.75
N GLN A 293 11.21 -18.77 15.50
CA GLN A 293 11.42 -19.99 14.71
C GLN A 293 10.79 -21.24 15.33
N LYS A 294 10.57 -21.24 16.66
CA LYS A 294 9.91 -22.33 17.39
C LYS A 294 8.38 -22.31 17.25
N SER A 295 7.81 -21.18 16.84
CA SER A 295 6.35 -21.02 16.74
C SER A 295 5.83 -20.91 15.31
N VAL A 296 6.70 -20.55 14.37
CA VAL A 296 6.41 -20.62 12.94
C VAL A 296 7.59 -21.36 12.30
N TYR A 297 7.51 -22.69 12.30
CA TYR A 297 8.48 -23.55 11.62
C TYR A 297 7.91 -23.96 10.28
N VAL A 298 8.44 -23.35 9.21
CA VAL A 298 8.15 -23.74 7.83
C VAL A 298 9.50 -24.07 7.20
N PRO A 299 9.83 -25.36 6.99
CA PRO A 299 11.18 -25.79 6.61
C PRO A 299 11.43 -25.69 5.10
N THR A 300 10.94 -24.64 4.45
CA THR A 300 11.00 -24.52 2.99
C THR A 300 11.87 -23.37 2.54
N SER A 301 12.49 -23.52 1.37
CA SER A 301 13.25 -22.45 0.72
C SER A 301 12.39 -21.20 0.42
N SER A 302 11.06 -21.34 0.46
CA SER A 302 10.10 -20.24 0.33
C SER A 302 10.21 -19.19 1.44
N ASP A 303 10.78 -19.53 2.60
CA ASP A 303 10.91 -18.64 3.75
C ASP A 303 12.21 -17.82 3.78
N GLY A 304 13.07 -17.98 2.76
CA GLY A 304 14.38 -17.32 2.73
C GLY A 304 14.32 -15.79 2.86
N THR A 305 13.30 -15.14 2.29
CA THR A 305 13.09 -13.68 2.40
C THR A 305 12.60 -13.27 3.80
N VAL A 306 11.81 -14.10 4.46
CA VAL A 306 11.34 -13.88 5.83
C VAL A 306 12.51 -13.98 6.81
N VAL A 307 13.39 -14.97 6.63
CA VAL A 307 14.62 -15.13 7.41
C VAL A 307 15.54 -13.93 7.18
N ALA A 308 15.76 -13.53 5.92
CA ALA A 308 16.59 -12.36 5.58
C ALA A 308 16.08 -11.08 6.25
N PHE A 309 14.77 -10.82 6.19
CA PHE A 309 14.16 -9.68 6.87
C PHE A 309 14.34 -9.73 8.39
N ARG A 310 14.10 -10.89 9.02
CA ARG A 310 14.25 -11.02 10.48
C ARG A 310 15.70 -10.86 10.94
N ASN A 311 16.66 -11.33 10.15
CA ASN A 311 18.08 -11.10 10.41
C ASN A 311 18.46 -9.63 10.25
N TRP A 312 17.98 -8.97 9.20
CA TRP A 312 18.15 -7.53 9.01
C TRP A 312 17.57 -6.73 10.20
N PHE A 313 16.34 -7.06 10.61
CA PHE A 313 15.64 -6.39 11.71
C PHE A 313 16.32 -6.64 13.07
N ARG A 314 16.87 -7.84 13.30
CA ARG A 314 17.73 -8.13 14.45
C ARG A 314 18.98 -7.26 14.43
N ARG A 315 19.74 -7.32 13.32
CA ARG A 315 21.07 -6.70 13.19
C ARG A 315 21.02 -5.18 13.31
N TYR A 316 20.14 -4.53 12.55
CA TYR A 316 20.16 -3.07 12.43
C TYR A 316 19.16 -2.38 13.37
N CYS A 317 18.14 -3.09 13.85
CA CYS A 317 17.05 -2.51 14.64
C CYS A 317 16.92 -3.08 16.06
N LYS A 318 17.72 -4.08 16.47
CA LYS A 318 17.62 -4.77 17.77
C LYS A 318 16.20 -5.29 18.06
N PHE A 319 15.53 -5.75 16.99
CA PHE A 319 14.13 -6.19 16.99
C PHE A 319 13.09 -5.14 17.41
N GLN A 320 13.44 -3.86 17.35
CA GLN A 320 12.54 -2.79 17.75
C GLN A 320 12.37 -1.77 16.63
N VAL A 321 11.12 -1.33 16.46
CA VAL A 321 10.84 -0.13 15.67
C VAL A 321 11.21 1.08 16.53
N GLY A 322 11.99 2.00 15.98
CA GLY A 322 12.34 3.27 16.61
C GLY A 322 11.16 4.24 16.56
N TRP A 323 10.16 4.01 17.41
CA TRP A 323 8.98 4.88 17.49
C TRP A 323 9.36 6.32 17.88
N ALA A 324 8.77 7.30 17.20
CA ALA A 324 9.02 8.72 17.48
C ALA A 324 8.46 9.14 18.86
N ALA A 325 7.37 8.49 19.29
CA ALA A 325 6.79 8.67 20.61
C ALA A 325 6.97 7.38 21.42
N PRO A 326 7.42 7.45 22.69
CA PRO A 326 7.50 6.29 23.57
C PRO A 326 6.08 5.80 23.89
N THR A 327 5.64 4.77 23.18
CA THR A 327 4.40 4.04 23.51
C THR A 327 4.77 2.73 24.19
N VAL A 328 4.71 2.75 25.52
CA VAL A 328 4.90 1.58 26.37
C VAL A 328 3.63 0.72 26.32
N ASP A 329 3.77 -0.56 25.96
CA ASP A 329 2.85 -1.66 26.27
C ASP A 329 1.35 -1.50 25.92
N GLN A 330 1.02 -0.94 24.76
CA GLN A 330 -0.35 -1.01 24.23
C GLN A 330 -0.38 -1.66 22.86
N LEU A 331 -0.04 -2.96 22.81
CA LEU A 331 -0.57 -3.78 21.73
C LEU A 331 -2.10 -3.76 21.86
N PRO A 332 -2.84 -3.50 20.76
CA PRO A 332 -4.29 -3.59 20.81
C PRO A 332 -4.69 -5.00 21.25
N ALA A 333 -5.77 -5.09 22.02
CA ALA A 333 -6.33 -6.37 22.42
C ALA A 333 -6.50 -7.26 21.19
N THR A 334 -5.97 -8.48 21.27
CA THR A 334 -6.07 -9.46 20.20
C THR A 334 -7.55 -9.70 19.91
N PRO A 335 -8.02 -9.46 18.66
CA PRO A 335 -9.40 -9.74 18.31
C PRO A 335 -9.72 -11.24 18.50
N THR A 336 -11.00 -11.56 18.67
CA THR A 336 -11.44 -12.96 18.71
C THR A 336 -11.05 -13.67 17.42
N LYS A 337 -10.85 -14.99 17.48
CA LYS A 337 -10.51 -15.80 16.31
C LYS A 337 -11.49 -15.57 15.16
N ASP A 338 -12.80 -15.53 15.44
CA ASP A 338 -13.82 -15.31 14.41
C ASP A 338 -13.63 -13.96 13.71
N LYS A 339 -13.32 -12.89 14.46
CA LYS A 339 -13.01 -11.58 13.87
C LYS A 339 -11.69 -11.54 13.09
N LEU A 340 -10.73 -12.40 13.43
CA LEU A 340 -9.48 -12.51 12.69
C LEU A 340 -9.65 -13.29 11.39
N MET A 341 -10.46 -14.36 11.42
CA MET A 341 -10.67 -15.24 10.28
C MET A 341 -11.78 -14.74 9.33
N ASP A 342 -12.60 -13.78 9.78
CA ASP A 342 -13.59 -13.11 8.95
C ASP A 342 -12.95 -11.98 8.12
N ARG A 343 -13.16 -12.02 6.80
CA ARG A 343 -12.63 -11.04 5.85
C ARG A 343 -13.17 -9.62 6.10
N TYR A 344 -14.40 -9.50 6.59
CA TYR A 344 -14.98 -8.18 6.81
C TYR A 344 -14.22 -7.42 7.89
N TRP A 345 -13.96 -8.06 9.04
CA TRP A 345 -13.24 -7.45 10.15
C TRP A 345 -11.74 -7.26 9.89
N SER A 346 -11.11 -8.24 9.22
CA SER A 346 -9.68 -8.20 8.91
C SER A 346 -9.31 -7.17 7.82
N HIS A 347 -10.19 -6.94 6.84
CA HIS A 347 -9.87 -6.07 5.70
C HIS A 347 -10.98 -5.07 5.35
N VAL A 348 -12.20 -5.55 5.04
CA VAL A 348 -13.24 -4.71 4.41
C VAL A 348 -13.60 -3.50 5.26
N ALA A 349 -13.76 -3.67 6.58
CA ALA A 349 -14.13 -2.59 7.50
C ALA A 349 -13.07 -1.48 7.60
N GLN A 350 -11.81 -1.79 7.26
CA GLN A 350 -10.67 -0.87 7.36
C GLN A 350 -10.26 -0.29 6.00
N CYS A 351 -10.69 -0.90 4.90
CA CYS A 351 -10.42 -0.45 3.53
C CYS A 351 -11.56 0.45 3.01
N THR A 352 -11.25 1.70 2.66
CA THR A 352 -12.23 2.66 2.11
C THR A 352 -12.85 2.19 0.80
N SER A 353 -12.05 1.60 -0.09
CA SER A 353 -12.52 1.06 -1.38
C SER A 353 -13.49 -0.11 -1.19
N CYS A 354 -13.09 -1.12 -0.41
CA CYS A 354 -13.92 -2.31 -0.20
C CYS A 354 -15.18 -2.01 0.62
N SER A 355 -15.09 -1.15 1.65
CA SER A 355 -16.27 -0.75 2.44
C SER A 355 -17.27 0.08 1.63
N ALA A 356 -16.80 0.97 0.75
CA ALA A 356 -17.68 1.72 -0.16
C ALA A 356 -18.36 0.78 -1.18
N ALA A 357 -17.60 -0.15 -1.78
CA ALA A 357 -18.13 -1.14 -2.70
C ALA A 357 -19.19 -2.03 -2.05
N LEU A 358 -18.92 -2.50 -0.82
CA LEU A 358 -19.88 -3.28 -0.04
C LEU A 358 -21.18 -2.50 0.23
N LYS A 359 -21.08 -1.23 0.64
CA LYS A 359 -22.26 -0.37 0.86
C LYS A 359 -23.08 -0.21 -0.43
N ALA A 360 -22.41 0.05 -1.55
CA ALA A 360 -23.08 0.20 -2.84
C ALA A 360 -23.76 -1.10 -3.29
N MET A 361 -23.10 -2.25 -3.16
CA MET A 361 -23.69 -3.54 -3.50
C MET A 361 -24.84 -3.93 -2.58
N LYS A 362 -24.76 -3.63 -1.28
CA LYS A 362 -25.89 -3.83 -0.35
C LYS A 362 -27.07 -2.93 -0.70
N ALA A 363 -26.82 -1.67 -1.06
CA ALA A 363 -27.88 -0.79 -1.53
C ALA A 363 -28.53 -1.33 -2.82
N LEU A 364 -27.73 -1.84 -3.77
CA LEU A 364 -28.23 -2.46 -5.00
C LEU A 364 -29.03 -3.74 -4.73
N GLU A 365 -28.57 -4.59 -3.80
CA GLU A 365 -29.29 -5.80 -3.36
C GLU A 365 -30.70 -5.44 -2.87
N VAL A 366 -30.80 -4.45 -1.98
CA VAL A 366 -32.08 -3.96 -1.45
C VAL A 366 -32.93 -3.32 -2.56
N ALA A 367 -32.33 -2.51 -3.43
CA ALA A 367 -33.03 -1.86 -4.53
C ALA A 367 -33.65 -2.87 -5.50
N LEU A 368 -32.93 -3.96 -5.83
CA LEU A 368 -33.45 -5.04 -6.68
C LEU A 368 -34.61 -5.80 -6.01
N GLN A 369 -34.57 -6.02 -4.70
CA GLN A 369 -35.67 -6.61 -3.94
C GLN A 369 -36.91 -5.71 -3.94
N VAL A 370 -36.72 -4.41 -3.65
CA VAL A 370 -37.80 -3.41 -3.66
C VAL A 370 -38.40 -3.29 -5.06
N ALA A 371 -37.58 -3.25 -6.11
CA ALA A 371 -38.04 -3.24 -7.49
C ALA A 371 -38.87 -4.48 -7.83
N SER A 372 -38.42 -5.67 -7.43
CA SER A 372 -39.19 -6.92 -7.64
C SER A 372 -40.57 -6.85 -6.98
N ILE A 373 -40.64 -6.43 -5.71
CA ILE A 373 -41.91 -6.29 -4.97
C ILE A 373 -42.79 -5.19 -5.59
N ALA A 374 -42.22 -4.06 -5.95
CA ALA A 374 -42.94 -2.94 -6.57
C ALA A 374 -43.55 -3.34 -7.92
N VAL A 375 -42.81 -4.10 -8.73
CA VAL A 375 -43.30 -4.61 -10.03
C VAL A 375 -44.46 -5.59 -9.83
N VAL A 376 -44.36 -6.50 -8.86
CA VAL A 376 -45.46 -7.42 -8.52
C VAL A 376 -46.67 -6.65 -7.96
N GLY A 377 -46.45 -5.65 -7.10
CA GLY A 377 -47.50 -4.80 -6.55
C GLY A 377 -48.22 -3.98 -7.62
N LEU A 378 -47.48 -3.42 -8.58
CA LEU A 378 -48.03 -2.72 -9.75
C LEU A 378 -48.92 -3.64 -10.58
N LEU A 379 -48.50 -4.89 -10.81
CA LEU A 379 -49.32 -5.88 -11.50
C LEU A 379 -50.61 -6.21 -10.74
N ALA A 380 -50.55 -6.27 -9.41
CA ALA A 380 -51.71 -6.57 -8.58
C ALA A 380 -52.74 -5.43 -8.54
N VAL A 381 -52.28 -4.18 -8.60
CA VAL A 381 -53.14 -2.98 -8.52
C VAL A 381 -53.60 -2.47 -9.89
N ALA A 382 -52.87 -2.78 -10.97
CA ALA A 382 -53.22 -2.35 -12.31
C ALA A 382 -54.60 -2.90 -12.72
N LYS A 383 -55.60 -2.01 -12.81
CA LYS A 383 -56.86 -2.30 -13.49
C LYS A 383 -56.56 -2.66 -14.95
N GLY A 384 -57.37 -3.55 -15.55
CA GLY A 384 -57.13 -4.22 -16.84
C GLY A 384 -56.84 -3.35 -18.07
N THR A 385 -56.79 -2.03 -17.93
CA THR A 385 -56.42 -1.03 -18.93
C THR A 385 -54.92 -0.80 -19.08
N LEU A 386 -54.06 -1.15 -18.10
CA LEU A 386 -52.63 -0.79 -18.15
C LEU A 386 -51.73 -1.82 -18.87
N LEU A 387 -52.08 -3.11 -18.78
CA LEU A 387 -51.39 -4.23 -19.46
C LEU A 387 -52.45 -5.17 -20.02
N THR A 388 -52.78 -4.95 -21.30
CA THR A 388 -53.93 -5.58 -21.96
C THR A 388 -53.59 -6.94 -22.53
N SER A 389 -52.32 -7.23 -22.84
CA SER A 389 -51.91 -8.53 -23.37
C SER A 389 -51.24 -9.44 -22.34
N VAL A 390 -51.45 -10.75 -22.49
CA VAL A 390 -50.78 -11.80 -21.68
C VAL A 390 -49.26 -11.70 -21.83
N ALA A 391 -48.77 -11.38 -23.03
CA ALA A 391 -47.34 -11.19 -23.30
C ALA A 391 -46.75 -10.05 -22.46
N GLN A 392 -47.44 -8.90 -22.37
CA GLN A 392 -47.00 -7.77 -21.55
C GLN A 392 -46.91 -8.15 -20.06
N ARG A 393 -47.90 -8.87 -19.53
CA ARG A 393 -47.87 -9.35 -18.14
C ARG A 393 -46.74 -10.35 -17.90
N ALA A 394 -46.51 -11.27 -18.83
CA ALA A 394 -45.42 -12.24 -18.74
C ALA A 394 -44.05 -11.55 -18.71
N VAL A 395 -43.83 -10.51 -19.53
CA VAL A 395 -42.58 -9.72 -19.52
C VAL A 395 -42.36 -9.04 -18.17
N VAL A 396 -43.40 -8.42 -17.61
CA VAL A 396 -43.30 -7.71 -16.32
C VAL A 396 -43.03 -8.69 -15.17
N VAL A 397 -43.70 -9.84 -15.14
CA VAL A 397 -43.42 -10.90 -14.16
C VAL A 397 -42.00 -11.44 -14.30
N SER A 398 -41.55 -11.67 -15.53
CA SER A 398 -40.19 -12.14 -15.81
C SER A 398 -39.14 -11.15 -15.32
N ALA A 399 -39.38 -9.84 -15.51
CA ALA A 399 -38.51 -8.79 -14.99
C ALA A 399 -38.45 -8.81 -13.45
N ALA A 400 -39.58 -8.99 -12.76
CA ALA A 400 -39.62 -9.11 -11.30
C ALA A 400 -38.84 -10.33 -10.79
N VAL A 401 -38.99 -11.48 -11.45
CA VAL A 401 -38.25 -12.72 -11.13
C VAL A 401 -36.75 -12.53 -11.35
N LEU A 402 -36.36 -11.90 -12.47
CA LEU A 402 -34.95 -11.61 -12.75
C LEU A 402 -34.35 -10.65 -11.72
N CYS A 403 -35.08 -9.62 -11.30
CA CYS A 403 -34.63 -8.71 -10.23
C CYS A 403 -34.42 -9.47 -8.91
N PHE A 404 -35.35 -10.35 -8.53
CA PHE A 404 -35.20 -11.17 -7.33
C PHE A 404 -34.02 -12.14 -7.43
N ALA A 405 -33.89 -12.86 -8.55
CA ALA A 405 -32.78 -13.79 -8.79
C ALA A 405 -31.43 -13.06 -8.77
N ALA A 406 -31.33 -11.89 -9.41
CA ALA A 406 -30.14 -11.04 -9.37
C ALA A 406 -29.82 -10.58 -7.94
N SER A 407 -30.83 -10.22 -7.13
CA SER A 407 -30.60 -9.87 -5.72
C SER A 407 -30.04 -11.04 -4.90
N ARG A 408 -30.50 -12.27 -5.16
CA ARG A 408 -30.03 -13.47 -4.46
C ARG A 408 -28.62 -13.84 -4.87
N TRP A 409 -28.33 -13.77 -6.16
CA TRP A 409 -26.97 -13.92 -6.66
C TRP A 409 -26.04 -12.86 -6.05
N LEU A 410 -26.48 -11.60 -5.97
CA LEU A 410 -25.68 -10.52 -5.39
C LEU A 410 -25.45 -10.73 -3.89
N ALA A 411 -26.45 -11.21 -3.14
CA ALA A 411 -26.32 -11.54 -1.73
C ALA A 411 -25.26 -12.63 -1.48
N ASP A 412 -25.30 -13.72 -2.27
CA ASP A 412 -24.31 -14.80 -2.22
C ASP A 412 -22.91 -14.32 -2.64
N PHE A 413 -22.84 -13.49 -3.68
CA PHE A 413 -21.61 -12.84 -4.11
C PHE A 413 -21.01 -11.96 -2.99
N ILE A 414 -21.84 -11.14 -2.33
CA ILE A 414 -21.39 -10.30 -1.22
C ILE A 414 -20.88 -11.17 -0.08
N GLN A 415 -21.60 -12.24 0.28
CA GLN A 415 -21.17 -13.14 1.35
C GLN A 415 -19.81 -13.75 1.04
N LYS A 416 -19.63 -14.37 -0.13
CA LYS A 416 -18.39 -15.05 -0.52
C LYS A 416 -17.19 -14.11 -0.61
N ASN A 417 -17.40 -12.87 -1.04
CA ASN A 417 -16.29 -11.96 -1.34
C ASN A 417 -15.98 -11.00 -0.19
N PHE A 418 -16.97 -10.60 0.61
CA PHE A 418 -16.80 -9.60 1.69
C PHE A 418 -16.90 -10.20 3.09
N TYR A 419 -17.66 -11.29 3.28
CA TYR A 419 -17.89 -11.94 4.57
C TYR A 419 -17.49 -13.42 4.47
N PHE A 420 -16.20 -13.64 4.23
CA PHE A 420 -15.65 -14.98 4.12
C PHE A 420 -14.97 -15.37 5.43
N GLU A 421 -15.44 -16.45 6.05
CA GLU A 421 -14.73 -17.13 7.13
C GLU A 421 -13.88 -18.24 6.54
N ASP A 422 -12.56 -18.04 6.54
CA ASP A 422 -11.58 -18.93 5.90
C ASP A 422 -11.54 -20.35 6.53
N TYR A 423 -12.18 -20.55 7.69
CA TYR A 423 -11.89 -21.69 8.57
C TYR A 423 -13.09 -22.22 9.37
N VAL A 424 -14.07 -22.82 8.67
CA VAL A 424 -15.18 -23.56 9.32
C VAL A 424 -14.71 -24.87 10.00
N HIS A 425 -13.45 -25.29 9.83
CA HIS A 425 -12.94 -26.59 10.30
C HIS A 425 -12.39 -26.59 11.73
N ALA A 426 -12.31 -25.44 12.41
CA ALA A 426 -11.65 -25.37 13.72
C ALA A 426 -12.56 -25.56 14.95
N TYR A 427 -13.85 -25.82 14.73
CA TYR A 427 -14.82 -26.16 15.78
C TYR A 427 -15.28 -27.64 15.71
N LYS A 428 -14.71 -28.43 14.81
CA LYS A 428 -14.95 -29.88 14.72
C LYS A 428 -13.86 -30.68 15.41
#